data_AF-A0A661XQ39-F1
#
_entry.id   AF-A0A661XQ39-F1
#
_cell.length_a   1.000
_cell.length_b   1.000
_cell.length_c   1.000
_cell.angle_alpha   90.00
_cell.angle_beta   90.00
_cell.angle_gamma   90.00
#
_symmetry.space_group_name_H-M   'P 1'
#
loop_
_entity.id
_entity.type
_entity.pdbx_description
1 polymer ?
#
loop_
_entity_poly.entity_id
_entity_poly.type
_entity_poly.pdbx_seq_one_letter_code
_entity_poly.pdbx_strand_id
1 'polypeptide(L)'
;MKVFYMSVLVCFLFGFNTTAQDSKKEQKQKKKLAKFENTMELLASKNYQFTGKFAIPQKGRQVDLASRPNFMKIMGDSGKA
;
A
#
# COMPACT_ATOMS: atom_id res chain seq x y z
N MET A 1 -29.86 43.27 -2.24
CA MET A 1 -29.27 42.51 -1.11
C MET A 1 -29.46 41.00 -1.23
N LYS A 2 -30.68 40.46 -1.47
CA LYS A 2 -30.94 39.01 -1.59
C LYS A 2 -30.07 38.25 -2.62
N VAL A 3 -29.77 38.88 -3.77
CA VAL A 3 -28.95 38.26 -4.83
C VAL A 3 -27.48 38.08 -4.41
N PHE A 4 -26.97 38.97 -3.55
CA PHE A 4 -25.60 38.90 -3.05
C PHE A 4 -25.41 37.76 -2.04
N TYR A 5 -26.41 37.54 -1.17
CA TYR A 5 -26.41 36.39 -0.27
C TYR A 5 -26.52 35.06 -1.02
N MET A 6 -27.26 35.02 -2.13
CA MET A 6 -27.37 33.83 -2.97
C MET A 6 -26.04 33.47 -3.67
N SER A 7 -25.27 34.44 -4.15
CA SER A 7 -23.97 34.13 -4.79
C SER A 7 -22.93 33.64 -3.78
N VAL A 8 -22.92 34.20 -2.56
CA VAL A 8 -22.04 33.76 -1.48
C VAL A 8 -22.34 32.31 -1.06
N LEU A 9 -23.62 31.94 -0.99
CA LEU A 9 -24.05 30.58 -0.63
C LEU A 9 -23.65 29.54 -1.69
N VAL A 10 -23.72 29.90 -2.97
CA VAL A 10 -23.30 29.03 -4.08
C VAL A 10 -21.79 28.80 -4.07
N CYS A 11 -20.98 29.85 -3.85
CA CYS A 11 -19.53 29.72 -3.75
C CYS A 11 -19.08 28.82 -2.58
N PHE A 12 -19.83 28.82 -1.48
CA PHE A 12 -19.53 27.99 -0.32
C PHE A 12 -19.76 26.49 -0.60
N LEU A 13 -20.75 26.13 -1.43
CA LEU A 13 -21.07 24.74 -1.74
C LEU A 13 -20.06 24.06 -2.68
N PHE A 14 -19.39 24.83 -3.55
CA PHE A 14 -18.42 24.29 -4.50
C PHE A 14 -16.98 24.18 -3.96
N GLY A 15 -16.66 24.86 -2.85
CA GLY A 15 -15.29 24.94 -2.30
C GLY A 15 -14.79 23.72 -1.50
N PHE A 16 -15.67 22.82 -1.04
CA PHE A 16 -15.29 21.77 -0.07
C PHE A 16 -14.89 20.40 -0.66
N ASN A 17 -14.93 20.21 -1.98
CA ASN A 17 -14.77 18.86 -2.57
C ASN A 17 -13.31 18.40 -2.77
N THR A 18 -12.30 19.23 -2.49
CA THR A 18 -10.89 18.94 -2.87
C THR A 18 -10.07 18.25 -1.78
N THR A 19 -10.40 18.42 -0.49
CA THR A 19 -9.59 17.93 0.64
C THR A 19 -9.65 16.42 0.90
N ALA A 20 -10.70 15.73 0.45
CA ALA A 20 -10.87 14.29 0.68
C ALA A 20 -9.91 13.40 -0.13
N GLN A 21 -9.37 13.92 -1.25
CA GLN A 21 -8.49 13.15 -2.14
C GLN A 21 -7.04 13.11 -1.65
N ASP A 22 -6.57 14.18 -1.01
CA ASP A 22 -5.20 14.27 -0.50
C ASP A 22 -4.99 13.44 0.76
N SER A 23 -5.99 13.41 1.66
CA SER A 23 -5.97 12.55 2.86
C SER A 23 -5.75 11.06 2.53
N LYS A 24 -6.38 10.56 1.45
CA LYS A 24 -6.20 9.16 1.02
C LYS A 24 -4.80 8.87 0.47
N LYS A 25 -4.18 9.84 -0.21
CA LYS A 25 -2.80 9.70 -0.71
C LYS A 25 -1.80 9.72 0.44
N GLU A 26 -1.95 10.67 1.36
CA GLU A 26 -1.11 10.77 2.56
C GLU A 26 -1.21 9.51 3.43
N GLN A 27 -2.43 8.99 3.64
CA GLN A 27 -2.62 7.76 4.42
C GLN A 27 -1.97 6.54 3.76
N LYS A 28 -1.97 6.46 2.42
CA LYS A 28 -1.26 5.40 1.68
C LYS A 28 0.25 5.55 1.82
N GLN A 29 0.78 6.78 1.76
CA GLN A 29 2.21 7.03 1.95
C GLN A 29 2.67 6.67 3.37
N LYS A 30 1.93 7.10 4.40
CA LYS A 30 2.21 6.73 5.80
C LYS A 30 2.21 5.21 5.99
N LYS A 31 1.24 4.49 5.41
CA LYS A 31 1.21 3.02 5.43
C LYS A 31 2.39 2.37 4.70
N LYS A 32 2.91 2.97 3.63
CA LYS A 32 4.09 2.46 2.92
C LYS A 32 5.35 2.62 3.77
N LEU A 33 5.52 3.77 4.43
CA LEU A 33 6.66 4.04 5.31
C LEU A 33 6.66 3.07 6.51
N ALA A 34 5.53 2.94 7.21
CA ALA A 34 5.42 1.99 8.32
C ALA A 34 5.69 0.53 7.89
N LYS A 35 5.22 0.13 6.69
CA LYS A 35 5.55 -1.20 6.14
C LYS A 35 7.04 -1.35 5.85
N PHE A 36 7.68 -0.32 5.35
CA PHE A 36 9.11 -0.34 5.04
C PHE A 36 9.94 -0.47 6.31
N GLU A 37 9.65 0.31 7.34
CA GLU A 37 10.30 0.23 8.66
C GLU A 37 10.14 -1.17 9.27
N ASN A 38 8.91 -1.70 9.33
CA ASN A 38 8.67 -3.06 9.81
C ASN A 38 9.42 -4.12 8.98
N THR A 39 9.55 -3.91 7.67
CA THR A 39 10.32 -4.83 6.81
C THR A 39 11.81 -4.76 7.13
N MET A 40 12.36 -3.56 7.38
CA MET A 40 13.76 -3.39 7.77
C MET A 40 14.06 -4.03 9.11
N GLU A 41 13.16 -3.91 10.09
CA GLU A 41 13.29 -4.60 11.38
C GLU A 41 13.26 -6.13 11.22
N LEU A 42 12.35 -6.65 10.39
CA LEU A 42 12.28 -8.08 10.09
C LEU A 42 13.54 -8.57 9.38
N LEU A 43 14.08 -7.81 8.42
CA LEU A 43 15.35 -8.13 7.76
C LEU A 43 16.51 -8.13 8.75
N ALA A 44 16.58 -7.14 9.65
CA ALA A 44 17.59 -7.06 10.70
C ALA A 44 17.52 -8.25 11.67
N SER A 45 16.32 -8.75 11.96
CA SER A 45 16.11 -9.92 12.81
C SER A 45 16.64 -11.22 12.19
N LYS A 46 16.93 -11.24 10.88
CA LYS A 46 17.30 -12.43 10.08
C LYS A 46 16.31 -13.60 10.17
N ASN A 47 15.10 -13.36 10.68
CA ASN A 47 14.08 -14.36 10.89
C ASN A 47 12.77 -13.87 10.26
N TYR A 48 12.58 -14.19 8.99
CA TYR A 48 11.42 -13.71 8.24
C TYR A 48 10.98 -14.72 7.19
N GLN A 49 9.69 -14.67 6.86
CA GLN A 49 9.06 -15.53 5.86
C GLN A 49 8.54 -14.69 4.71
N PHE A 50 9.06 -14.93 3.51
CA PHE A 50 8.48 -14.41 2.28
C PHE A 50 7.35 -15.31 1.82
N THR A 51 6.22 -14.70 1.50
CA THR A 51 5.09 -15.36 0.84
C THR A 51 4.98 -14.84 -0.57
N GLY A 52 5.32 -15.66 -1.55
CA GLY A 52 5.19 -15.32 -2.95
C GLY A 52 3.72 -15.31 -3.36
N LYS A 53 3.22 -14.16 -3.83
CA LYS A 53 1.86 -14.07 -4.39
C LYS A 53 1.81 -14.55 -5.84
N PHE A 54 2.89 -14.36 -6.58
CA PHE A 54 2.98 -14.73 -7.99
C PHE A 54 4.37 -15.30 -8.31
N ALA A 55 4.42 -16.23 -9.26
CA ALA A 55 5.66 -16.69 -9.87
C ALA A 55 5.80 -16.10 -11.27
N ILE A 56 7.00 -15.61 -11.57
CA ILE A 56 7.38 -15.16 -12.92
C ILE A 56 8.32 -16.24 -13.48
N PRO A 57 7.84 -17.14 -14.35
CA PRO A 57 8.71 -18.14 -14.97
C PRO A 57 9.65 -17.47 -15.99
N GLN A 58 10.80 -18.09 -16.25
CA GLN A 58 11.79 -17.60 -17.22
C GLN A 58 11.20 -17.43 -18.64
N LYS A 59 10.17 -18.20 -18.98
CA LYS A 59 9.40 -18.07 -20.22
C LYS A 59 7.92 -18.33 -19.92
N GLY A 60 7.03 -17.51 -20.48
CA GLY A 60 5.58 -17.71 -20.39
C GLY A 60 4.87 -16.64 -19.56
N ARG A 61 3.67 -16.97 -19.09
CA ARG A 61 2.80 -16.04 -18.34
C ARG A 61 3.06 -16.15 -16.84
N GLN A 62 2.85 -15.03 -16.14
CA GLN A 62 2.86 -14.99 -14.68
C GLN A 62 1.80 -15.94 -14.12
N VAL A 63 2.17 -16.71 -13.10
CA VAL A 63 1.29 -17.68 -12.45
C VAL A 63 0.92 -17.14 -11.07
N ASP A 64 -0.38 -17.13 -10.77
CA ASP A 64 -0.88 -16.83 -9.42
C ASP A 64 -0.58 -17.99 -8.48
N LEU A 65 0.10 -17.70 -7.38
CA LEU A 65 0.46 -18.66 -6.34
C LEU A 65 -0.58 -18.67 -5.21
N ALA A 66 -1.68 -17.92 -5.30
CA ALA A 66 -2.72 -17.90 -4.28
C ALA A 66 -3.32 -19.29 -3.99
N SER A 67 -3.37 -20.18 -4.99
CA SER A 67 -3.86 -21.56 -4.83
C SER A 67 -2.78 -22.54 -4.36
N ARG A 68 -1.49 -22.22 -4.53
CA ARG A 68 -0.33 -23.03 -4.12
C ARG A 68 0.76 -22.08 -3.62
N PRO A 69 0.62 -21.59 -2.37
CA PRO A 69 1.49 -20.55 -1.87
C PRO A 69 2.91 -21.09 -1.73
N ASN A 70 3.86 -20.37 -2.33
CA ASN A 70 5.28 -20.68 -2.23
C ASN A 70 5.89 -19.80 -1.13
N PHE A 71 6.59 -20.41 -0.18
CA PHE A 71 7.11 -19.72 0.99
C PHE A 71 8.61 -19.90 1.09
N MET A 72 9.34 -18.80 1.23
CA MET A 72 10.76 -18.86 1.54
C MET A 72 10.95 -18.36 2.96
N LYS A 73 11.41 -19.24 3.84
CA LYS A 73 11.71 -18.92 5.23
C LYS A 73 13.22 -18.78 5.41
N ILE A 74 13.64 -17.65 5.96
CA ILE A 74 15.03 -17.36 6.31
C ILE A 74 15.12 -17.38 7.84
N MET A 75 16.05 -18.18 8.37
CA MET A 75 16.33 -18.34 9.79
C MET A 75 17.85 -18.27 9.98
N GLY A 76 18.36 -17.05 10.22
CA GLY A 76 19.79 -16.79 10.37
C GLY A 76 20.55 -17.13 9.08
N ASP A 77 21.52 -18.05 9.18
CA ASP A 77 22.35 -18.47 8.03
C ASP A 77 21.73 -19.64 7.24
N SER A 78 20.52 -20.08 7.62
CA SER A 78 19.80 -21.16 6.96
C SER A 78 18.53 -20.67 6.27
N GLY A 79 18.26 -21.18 5.07
CA GLY A 79 17.06 -20.86 4.29
C GLY A 79 16.34 -22.13 3.83
N LYS A 80 15.01 -22.14 3.92
CA LYS A 80 14.15 -23.20 3.36
C LYS A 80 13.13 -22.57 2.42
N ALA A 81 13.11 -23.02 1.18
CA ALA A 81 12.17 -22.62 0.14
C ALA A 81 11.16 -23.74 -0.15
#